data_AF-A0A7J8CXP8-F1
#
_entry.id   AF-A0A7J8CXP8-F1
#
_cell.length_a   1.000
_cell.length_b   1.000
_cell.length_c   1.000
_cell.angle_alpha   90.00
_cell.angle_beta   90.00
_cell.angle_gamma   90.00
#
_symmetry.space_group_name_H-M   'P 1'
#
loop_
_entity.id
_entity.type
_entity.pdbx_description
1 polymer ?
#
loop_
_entity_poly.entity_id
_entity_poly.type
_entity_poly.pdbx_seq_one_letter_code
_entity_poly.pdbx_strand_id
1 'polypeptide(L)'
;MMLVAEVRAQLRDICLKMSMPIMSSRGDMETVRRCLAHSLFMSTAELQPDGTYATTDTHQPVAIHPSSVLFHCKPACVVYTELLHTNKCYMRDLCVVDAEWLYEAAPEYFRRKLRTARN
;
A
#
# COMPACT_ATOMS: atom_id res chain seq x y z
N MET A 1 -6.41 -21.82 8.23
CA MET A 1 -7.43 -20.88 8.75
C MET A 1 -7.40 -20.75 10.28
N MET A 2 -7.11 -21.81 11.05
CA MET A 2 -7.05 -21.75 12.52
C MET A 2 -6.05 -20.71 13.06
N LEU A 3 -4.81 -20.72 12.55
CA LEU A 3 -3.78 -19.74 12.93
C LEU A 3 -4.22 -18.28 12.74
N VAL A 4 -4.91 -17.97 11.63
CA VAL A 4 -5.38 -16.60 11.35
C VAL A 4 -6.43 -16.16 12.39
N ALA A 5 -7.31 -17.07 12.80
CA ALA A 5 -8.31 -16.79 13.82
C ALA A 5 -7.66 -16.54 15.19
N GLU A 6 -6.63 -17.31 15.54
CA GLU A 6 -5.86 -17.15 16.78
C GLU A 6 -5.09 -15.82 16.80
N VAL A 7 -4.36 -15.50 15.73
CA VAL A 7 -3.63 -14.21 15.63
C VAL A 7 -4.60 -13.04 15.71
N ARG A 8 -5.75 -13.12 15.05
CA ARG A 8 -6.79 -12.08 15.14
C ARG A 8 -7.33 -11.94 16.57
N ALA A 9 -7.53 -13.05 17.29
CA ALA A 9 -7.99 -13.01 18.68
C ALA A 9 -6.94 -12.33 19.58
N GLN A 10 -5.66 -12.69 19.41
CA GLN A 10 -4.56 -12.06 20.17
C GLN A 10 -4.46 -10.55 19.91
N LEU A 11 -4.53 -10.12 18.64
CA LEU A 11 -4.50 -8.70 18.30
C LEU A 11 -5.70 -7.94 18.90
N ARG A 12 -6.89 -8.54 18.86
CA ARG A 12 -8.09 -7.96 19.48
C ARG A 12 -7.90 -7.75 20.98
N ASP A 13 -7.37 -8.75 21.68
CA ASP A 13 -7.13 -8.65 23.12
C ASP A 13 -6.14 -7.55 23.47
N ILE A 14 -5.09 -7.37 22.66
CA ILE A 14 -4.12 -6.28 22.82
C ILE A 14 -4.81 -4.92 22.65
N CYS A 15 -5.62 -4.74 21.59
CA CYS A 15 -6.37 -3.50 21.40
C CYS A 15 -7.27 -3.17 22.59
N LEU A 16 -7.97 -4.16 23.15
CA LEU A 16 -8.81 -3.98 24.34
C LEU A 16 -7.99 -3.56 25.56
N LYS A 17 -6.83 -4.21 25.80
CA LYS A 17 -5.91 -3.84 26.89
C LYS A 17 -5.37 -2.41 26.73
N MET A 18 -5.16 -1.96 25.49
CA MET A 18 -4.72 -0.60 25.18
C MET A 18 -5.87 0.42 25.11
N SER A 19 -7.10 0.03 25.47
CA SER A 19 -8.29 0.89 25.36
C SER A 19 -8.55 1.43 23.95
N MET A 20 -8.11 0.70 22.92
CA MET A 20 -8.37 1.06 21.53
C MET A 20 -9.78 0.60 21.13
N PRO A 21 -10.64 1.50 20.62
CA PRO A 21 -11.99 1.15 20.24
C PRO A 21 -11.99 0.19 19.04
N ILE A 22 -12.70 -0.93 19.16
CA ILE A 22 -12.89 -1.84 18.04
C ILE A 22 -14.07 -1.36 17.19
N MET A 23 -13.76 -0.78 16.04
CA MET A 23 -14.75 -0.26 15.09
C MET A 23 -14.65 -1.02 13.76
N SER A 24 -15.75 -0.99 13.00
CA SER A 24 -15.82 -1.55 11.65
C SER A 24 -16.11 -0.42 10.66
N SER A 25 -15.54 -0.51 9.46
CA SER A 25 -15.89 0.38 8.34
C SER A 25 -17.29 0.12 7.77
N ARG A 26 -18.01 -0.90 8.27
CA ARG A 26 -19.38 -1.25 7.83
C ARG A 26 -19.51 -1.47 6.31
N GLY A 27 -18.44 -1.95 5.68
CA GLY A 27 -18.39 -2.20 4.24
C GLY A 27 -17.83 -1.04 3.42
N ASP A 28 -17.49 0.09 4.03
CA ASP A 28 -16.73 1.13 3.34
C ASP A 28 -15.30 0.67 3.07
N MET A 29 -15.03 0.42 1.80
CA MET A 29 -13.72 0.00 1.30
C MET A 29 -12.75 1.16 1.17
N GLU A 30 -13.22 2.40 1.06
CA GLU A 30 -12.34 3.57 1.00
C GLU A 30 -11.62 3.75 2.33
N THR A 31 -12.32 3.72 3.46
CA THR A 31 -11.70 3.79 4.79
C THR A 31 -10.62 2.71 4.98
N VAL A 32 -10.85 1.49 4.51
CA VAL A 32 -9.87 0.39 4.59
C VAL A 32 -8.64 0.69 3.72
N ARG A 33 -8.85 1.14 2.47
CA ARG A 33 -7.77 1.48 1.55
C ARG A 33 -6.96 2.69 2.01
N ARG A 34 -7.61 3.70 2.58
CA ARG A 34 -6.96 4.83 3.26
C ARG A 34 -6.11 4.35 4.43
N CYS A 35 -6.62 3.45 5.27
CA CYS A 35 -5.83 2.86 6.35
C CYS A 35 -4.55 2.18 5.83
N LEU A 36 -4.64 1.44 4.72
CA LEU A 36 -3.48 0.81 4.07
C LEU A 36 -2.52 1.84 3.46
N ALA A 37 -3.03 2.89 2.80
CA ALA A 37 -2.23 4.00 2.30
C ALA A 37 -1.43 4.67 3.44
N HIS A 38 -2.07 4.87 4.59
CA HIS A 38 -1.43 5.45 5.77
C HIS A 38 -0.36 4.57 6.38
N SER A 39 -0.55 3.26 6.42
CA SER A 39 0.43 2.33 7.00
C SER A 39 1.57 1.97 6.05
N LEU A 40 1.32 2.00 4.74
CA LEU A 40 2.25 1.52 3.70
C LEU A 40 2.71 2.62 2.73
N PHE A 41 2.69 3.90 3.14
CA PHE A 41 3.00 5.02 2.23
C PHE A 41 4.39 4.93 1.56
N MET A 42 5.35 4.25 2.19
CA MET A 42 6.69 4.00 1.64
C MET A 42 6.73 2.85 0.62
N SER A 43 5.76 1.94 0.66
CA SER A 43 5.65 0.77 -0.22
C SER A 43 4.58 1.03 -1.28
N THR A 44 4.80 2.07 -2.07
CA THR A 44 3.87 2.53 -3.10
C THR A 44 4.53 2.53 -4.47
N ALA A 45 3.71 2.34 -5.51
CA ALA A 45 4.14 2.42 -6.90
C ALA A 45 3.08 3.09 -7.77
N GLU A 46 3.55 3.77 -8.81
CA GLU A 46 2.72 4.53 -9.74
C GLU A 46 2.92 4.07 -11.17
N LEU A 47 1.82 4.06 -11.92
CA LEU A 47 1.82 3.80 -13.35
C LEU A 47 2.46 5.00 -14.07
N GLN A 48 3.51 4.71 -14.84
CA GLN A 48 4.25 5.70 -15.61
C GLN A 48 3.60 5.93 -16.99
N PRO A 49 3.90 7.06 -17.67
CA PRO A 49 3.33 7.36 -18.99
C PRO A 49 3.66 6.34 -20.08
N ASP A 50 4.78 5.63 -19.94
CA ASP A 50 5.20 4.55 -20.84
C ASP A 50 4.48 3.21 -20.57
N GLY A 51 3.60 3.18 -19.56
CA GLY A 51 2.83 2.02 -19.16
C GLY A 51 3.56 1.05 -18.23
N THR A 52 4.78 1.38 -17.78
CA THR A 52 5.52 0.63 -16.76
C THR A 52 5.13 1.11 -15.35
N TYR A 53 5.54 0.38 -14.31
CA TYR A 53 5.41 0.87 -12.93
C TYR A 53 6.78 1.20 -12.36
N ALA A 54 6.81 2.24 -11.53
CA ALA A 54 7.96 2.59 -10.72
C ALA A 54 7.52 2.79 -9.27
N THR A 55 8.38 2.41 -8.33
CA THR A 55 8.15 2.71 -6.90
C THR A 55 8.18 4.23 -6.69
N THR A 56 7.30 4.74 -5.82
CA THR A 56 7.18 6.18 -5.57
C THR A 56 8.39 6.74 -4.81
N ASP A 57 9.01 5.93 -3.95
CA ASP A 57 10.20 6.34 -3.20
C ASP A 57 11.44 6.38 -4.09
N THR A 58 11.81 5.25 -4.69
CA THR A 58 13.13 5.09 -5.33
C THR A 58 13.10 5.17 -6.85
N HIS A 59 11.93 5.35 -7.47
CA HIS A 59 11.72 5.22 -8.91
C HIS A 59 12.27 3.88 -9.47
N GLN A 60 12.28 2.84 -8.65
CA GLN A 60 12.73 1.51 -9.05
C GLN A 60 11.68 0.89 -9.97
N PRO A 61 12.06 0.37 -11.15
CA PRO A 61 11.14 -0.33 -12.02
C PRO A 61 10.58 -1.59 -11.37
N VAL A 62 9.26 -1.71 -11.36
CA VAL A 62 8.52 -2.83 -10.78
C VAL A 62 7.37 -3.24 -11.70
N ALA A 63 6.81 -4.42 -11.47
CA ALA A 63 5.63 -4.91 -12.20
C ALA A 63 4.62 -5.55 -11.24
N ILE A 64 3.34 -5.50 -11.58
CA ILE A 64 2.33 -6.26 -10.84
C ILE A 64 2.58 -7.76 -11.09
N HIS A 65 2.59 -8.57 -10.03
CA HIS A 65 2.76 -10.02 -10.18
C HIS A 65 1.58 -10.65 -10.96
N PRO A 66 1.83 -11.62 -11.87
CA PRO A 66 0.78 -12.23 -12.71
C PRO A 66 -0.36 -12.92 -11.96
N SER A 67 -0.12 -13.35 -10.71
CA SER A 67 -1.17 -13.96 -9.88
C SER A 67 -2.14 -12.96 -9.27
N SER A 68 -1.85 -11.65 -9.36
CA SER A 68 -2.71 -10.61 -8.81
C SER A 68 -3.93 -10.40 -9.69
N VAL A 69 -5.08 -10.19 -9.06
CA VAL A 69 -6.31 -9.76 -9.75
C VAL A 69 -6.16 -8.41 -10.46
N LEU A 70 -5.15 -7.62 -10.09
CA LEU A 70 -4.87 -6.32 -10.70
C LEU A 70 -3.92 -6.37 -11.89
N PHE A 71 -3.41 -7.55 -12.28
CA PHE A 71 -2.37 -7.69 -13.31
C PHE A 71 -2.72 -7.02 -14.64
N HIS A 72 -4.01 -7.01 -15.01
CA HIS A 72 -4.49 -6.39 -16.24
C HIS A 72 -5.26 -5.07 -16.04
N CYS A 73 -5.47 -4.63 -14.80
CA CYS A 73 -6.31 -3.47 -14.50
C CYS A 73 -5.59 -2.12 -14.64
N LYS A 74 -4.24 -2.13 -14.64
CA LYS A 74 -3.37 -0.94 -14.72
C LYS A 74 -3.85 0.26 -13.84
N PRO A 75 -4.06 0.08 -12.53
CA PRO A 75 -4.40 1.19 -11.63
C PRO A 75 -3.32 2.28 -11.60
N ALA A 76 -3.71 3.54 -11.44
CA ALA A 76 -2.76 4.67 -11.45
C ALA A 76 -1.75 4.60 -10.28
N CYS A 77 -2.21 4.19 -9.09
CA CYS A 77 -1.39 4.09 -7.89
C CYS A 77 -1.79 2.87 -7.06
N VAL A 78 -0.81 2.20 -6.47
CA VAL A 78 -1.00 1.02 -5.62
C VAL A 78 -0.07 1.08 -4.40
N VAL A 79 -0.55 0.52 -3.29
CA VAL A 79 0.32 0.02 -2.21
C VAL A 79 0.62 -1.46 -2.44
N TYR A 80 1.77 -1.92 -1.96
CA TYR A 80 2.16 -3.33 -1.94
C TYR A 80 2.80 -3.69 -0.59
N THR A 81 2.82 -4.97 -0.23
CA THR A 81 3.47 -5.45 1.00
C THR A 81 4.83 -6.08 0.74
N GLU A 82 5.07 -6.61 -0.47
CA GLU A 82 6.27 -7.34 -0.83
C GLU A 82 6.76 -7.03 -2.25
N LEU A 83 8.10 -6.98 -2.40
CA LEU A 83 8.79 -7.05 -3.69
C LEU A 83 9.52 -8.39 -3.86
N LEU A 84 9.06 -9.19 -4.83
CA LEU A 84 9.69 -10.44 -5.23
C LEU A 84 10.72 -10.19 -6.34
N HIS A 85 12.00 -10.39 -6.01
CA HIS A 85 13.11 -10.19 -6.94
C HIS A 85 13.43 -11.49 -7.69
N THR A 86 13.11 -11.52 -8.98
CA THR A 86 13.44 -12.62 -9.91
C THR A 86 14.15 -12.05 -11.14
N ASN A 87 13.82 -12.52 -12.35
CA ASN A 87 14.21 -11.87 -13.60
C ASN A 87 13.58 -10.47 -13.75
N LYS A 88 12.45 -10.22 -13.09
CA LYS A 88 11.84 -8.89 -12.90
C LYS A 88 11.49 -8.71 -11.42
N CYS A 89 11.41 -7.47 -10.97
CA CYS A 89 10.93 -7.15 -9.63
C CYS A 89 9.41 -7.05 -9.64
N TYR A 90 8.73 -7.95 -8.92
CA TYR A 90 7.28 -8.03 -8.89
C TYR A 90 6.71 -7.59 -7.54
N MET A 91 5.69 -6.75 -7.57
CA MET A 91 4.88 -6.39 -6.41
C MET A 91 3.85 -7.48 -6.11
N ARG A 92 3.69 -7.85 -4.83
CA ARG A 92 2.64 -8.77 -4.34
C ARG A 92 1.75 -8.12 -3.29
N ASP A 93 0.56 -8.71 -3.12
CA ASP A 93 -0.51 -8.28 -2.21
C ASP A 93 -0.79 -6.77 -2.31
N LEU A 94 -1.31 -6.40 -3.48
CA LEU A 94 -1.51 -5.01 -3.83
C LEU A 94 -2.92 -4.52 -3.49
N CYS A 95 -3.04 -3.23 -3.22
CA CYS A 95 -4.32 -2.55 -3.15
C CYS A 95 -4.26 -1.23 -3.92
N VAL A 96 -5.33 -0.92 -4.66
CA VAL A 96 -5.47 0.37 -5.36
C VAL A 96 -5.69 1.47 -4.33
N VAL A 97 -4.92 2.55 -4.41
CA VAL A 97 -5.05 3.72 -3.53
C VAL A 97 -5.03 4.99 -4.35
N ASP A 98 -5.54 6.08 -3.79
CA ASP A 98 -5.35 7.41 -4.37
C ASP A 98 -4.07 8.04 -3.84
N ALA A 99 -3.33 8.69 -4.73
CA ALA A 99 -2.06 9.32 -4.38
C ALA A 99 -2.24 10.41 -3.31
N GLU A 100 -3.37 11.13 -3.31
CA GLU A 100 -3.71 12.14 -2.31
C GLU A 100 -3.66 11.58 -0.88
N TRP A 101 -4.14 10.36 -0.67
CA TRP A 101 -4.12 9.72 0.65
C TRP A 101 -2.71 9.45 1.15
N LEU A 102 -1.74 9.26 0.25
CA LEU A 102 -0.32 9.12 0.61
C LEU A 102 0.26 10.44 1.10
N TYR A 103 -0.06 11.55 0.41
CA TYR A 103 0.33 12.88 0.84
C TYR A 103 -0.29 13.25 2.20
N GLU A 104 -1.55 12.89 2.44
CA GLU A 104 -2.21 13.07 3.73
C GLU A 104 -1.57 12.21 4.83
N ALA A 105 -1.17 10.98 4.51
CA ALA A 105 -0.54 10.07 5.44
C ALA A 105 0.83 10.54 5.94
N ALA A 106 1.66 11.07 5.03
CA ALA A 106 3.02 11.49 5.35
C ALA A 106 3.43 12.78 4.62
N PRO A 107 2.84 13.94 4.95
CA PRO A 107 3.03 15.19 4.20
C PRO A 107 4.51 15.60 4.09
N GLU A 108 5.26 15.50 5.19
CA GLU A 108 6.67 15.90 5.22
C GLU A 108 7.57 14.97 4.38
N TYR A 109 7.24 13.68 4.34
CA TYR A 109 7.98 12.70 3.55
C TYR A 109 7.89 13.05 2.06
N PHE A 110 6.66 13.25 1.57
CA PHE A 110 6.43 13.58 0.16
C PHE A 110 6.85 15.00 -0.21
N ARG A 111 6.70 16.00 0.69
CA ARG A 111 7.20 17.36 0.47
C ARG A 111 8.72 17.37 0.26
N ARG A 112 9.47 16.62 1.07
CA ARG A 112 10.93 16.51 0.92
C ARG A 112 11.31 15.91 -0.42
N LYS A 113 10.62 14.84 -0.85
CA LYS A 113 10.85 14.19 -2.15
C LYS A 113 10.62 15.12 -3.34
N LEU A 114 9.52 15.87 -3.33
CA LEU A 114 9.22 16.85 -4.38
C LEU A 114 10.29 17.94 -4.50
N ARG A 115 10.96 18.30 -3.39
CA ARG A 115 12.07 19.26 -3.42
C ARG A 115 13.33 18.65 -4.04
N THR A 116 13.64 17.40 -3.68
CA THR A 116 14.80 16.69 -4.25
C THR A 116 14.66 16.47 -5.76
N ALA A 117 13.45 16.21 -6.26
CA ALA A 117 13.21 16.01 -7.69
C ALA A 117 13.31 17.29 -8.55
N ARG A 118 13.30 18.48 -7.93
CA ARG A 118 13.36 19.78 -8.62
C ARG A 118 14.77 20.38 -8.69
N ASN A 119 15.74 19.77 -8.02
CA ASN A 119 17.14 20.16 -8.00
C ASN A 119 17.96 19.20 -8.86
#